data_AF-T1BKI4-F1
#
_entry.id   AF-T1BKI4-F1
#
_cell.length_a   1.000
_cell.length_b   1.000
_cell.length_c   1.000
_cell.angle_alpha   90.00
_cell.angle_beta   90.00
_cell.angle_gamma   90.00
#
_symmetry.space_group_name_H-M   'P 1'
#
loop_
_entity.id
_entity.type
_entity.pdbx_description
1 polymer ?
#
loop_
_entity_poly.entity_id
_entity_poly.type
_entity_poly.pdbx_seq_one_letter_code
_entity_poly.pdbx_strand_id
1 'polypeptide(L)' 'MMVVLFGLMYFMMIRPQMKRQKELKKMISELAKGDEVITTGGMVGRIDAMDESFISL' A
#
# COMPACT_ATOMS: atom_id res chain seq x y z
N MET A 1 -4.95 6.03 34.74
CA MET A 1 -3.88 6.76 34.01
C MET A 1 -3.29 5.96 32.84
N MET A 2 -3.04 4.64 32.94
CA MET A 2 -2.48 3.85 31.83
C MET A 2 -3.41 3.64 30.63
N VAL A 3 -4.71 3.42 30.85
CA VAL A 3 -5.67 3.15 29.76
C VAL A 3 -5.81 4.34 28.79
N VAL A 4 -5.69 5.57 29.29
CA VAL A 4 -5.77 6.80 28.48
C VAL A 4 -4.54 6.92 27.55
N LEU A 5 -3.34 6.60 28.06
CA LEU A 5 -2.11 6.65 27.29
C LEU A 5 -2.10 5.59 26.17
N PHE A 6 -2.54 4.37 26.47
CA PHE A 6 -2.70 3.31 25.47
C PHE A 6 -3.78 3.62 24.43
N GLY A 7 -4.90 4.21 24.83
CA GLY A 7 -5.96 4.63 23.90
C GLY A 7 -5.49 5.71 22.91
N LEU A 8 -4.75 6.71 23.40
CA LEU A 8 -4.16 7.76 22.57
C LEU A 8 -3.09 7.21 21.62
N MET A 9 -2.19 6.37 22.10
CA MET A 9 -1.17 5.72 21.27
C MET A 9 -1.78 4.79 20.21
N TYR A 10 -2.80 4.00 20.57
CA TYR A 10 -3.53 3.14 19.64
C TYR A 10 -4.19 3.96 18.55
N PHE A 11 -4.93 5.02 18.90
CA PHE A 11 -5.61 5.87 17.94
C PHE A 11 -4.63 6.60 17.02
N MET A 12 -3.53 7.11 17.59
CA MET A 12 -2.50 7.83 16.85
C MET A 12 -1.69 6.93 15.93
N MET A 13 -1.53 5.64 16.23
CA MET A 13 -0.78 4.70 15.37
C MET A 13 -1.66 4.00 14.33
N ILE A 14 -2.88 3.60 14.69
CA ILE A 14 -3.79 2.87 13.79
C ILE A 14 -4.39 3.76 12.72
N ARG A 15 -4.77 5.01 13.03
CA ARG A 15 -5.25 5.93 11.98
C ARG A 15 -4.24 6.12 10.84
N PRO A 16 -2.96 6.46 11.10
CA PRO A 16 -1.99 6.64 10.02
C PRO A 16 -1.62 5.32 9.34
N GLN A 17 -1.58 4.20 10.06
CA GLN A 17 -1.39 2.89 9.41
C GLN A 17 -2.54 2.55 8.46
N MET A 18 -3.80 2.74 8.89
CA MET A 18 -4.96 2.52 8.03
C MET A 18 -4.96 3.48 6.83
N LYS A 19 -4.52 4.73 7.00
CA LYS A 19 -4.43 5.70 5.92
C LYS A 19 -3.39 5.27 4.87
N ARG A 20 -2.18 4.88 5.31
CA ARG A 20 -1.11 4.37 4.44
C ARG A 20 -1.53 3.09 3.70
N GLN A 21 -2.21 2.16 4.37
CA GLN A 21 -2.72 0.94 3.71
C GLN A 21 -3.79 1.26 2.66
N LYS A 22 -4.69 2.22 2.94
CA LYS A 22 -5.69 2.66 1.97
C LYS A 22 -5.06 3.34 0.75
N GLU A 23 -4.08 4.21 0.98
CA GLU A 23 -3.33 4.89 -0.09
C GLU A 23 -2.57 3.88 -0.95
N LEU A 24 -1.91 2.89 -0.34
CA LEU A 24 -1.23 1.82 -1.07
C LEU A 24 -2.21 0.99 -1.91
N LYS A 25 -3.35 0.58 -1.34
CA LYS A 25 -4.39 -0.15 -2.08
C LYS A 25 -4.93 0.68 -3.25
N LYS A 26 -5.14 1.99 -3.05
CA LYS A 26 -5.60 2.91 -4.10
C LYS A 26 -4.57 3.02 -5.22
N MET A 27 -3.30 3.18 -4.87
CA MET A 27 -2.20 3.22 -5.82
C MET A 27 -2.16 1.94 -6.67
N ILE A 28 -2.25 0.76 -6.05
CA ILE A 28 -2.26 -0.52 -6.77
C ILE A 28 -3.50 -0.65 -7.67
N SER A 29 -4.67 -0.18 -7.23
CA SER A 29 -5.89 -0.20 -8.05
C SER A 29 -5.89 0.79 -9.21
N GLU A 30 -5.05 1.82 -9.14
CA GLU A 30 -4.87 2.80 -10.21
C GLU A 30 -3.84 2.35 -11.25
N LEU A 31 -3.06 1.29 -10.96
CA LEU A 31 -2.12 0.71 -11.91
C LEU A 31 -2.88 0.00 -13.04
N ALA A 32 -2.46 0.26 -14.27
CA ALA A 32 -2.98 -0.36 -15.47
C ALA A 32 -1.88 -1.03 -16.29
N LYS A 33 -2.30 -1.90 -17.22
CA LYS A 33 -1.40 -2.49 -18.21
C LYS A 33 -0.71 -1.35 -18.99
N GLY A 34 0.61 -1.35 -18.97
CA GLY A 34 1.43 -0.36 -19.64
C GLY A 34 1.98 0.75 -18.73
N ASP A 35 1.73 0.72 -17.43
CA ASP A 35 2.38 1.64 -16.49
C ASP A 35 3.80 1.18 -16.15
N GLU A 36 4.72 2.13 -16.03
CA GLU A 36 6.07 1.89 -15.52
C GLU A 36 6.05 1.86 -14.00
N VAL A 37 6.59 0.78 -13.43
CA VAL A 37 6.60 0.56 -11.99
C VAL A 37 7.98 0.11 -11.52
N ILE A 38 8.30 0.49 -10.29
CA ILE A 38 9.50 0.05 -9.59
C ILE A 38 9.03 -0.85 -8.46
N THR A 39 9.41 -2.12 -8.54
CA THR A 39 9.13 -3.08 -7.46
C THR A 39 9.98 -2.77 -6.24
N THR A 40 9.53 -3.22 -5.08
CA THR A 40 10.28 -3.11 -3.81
C THR A 40 11.64 -3.82 -3.83
N GLY A 41 11.85 -4.74 -4.79
CA GLY A 41 13.13 -5.42 -5.04
C GLY A 41 14.08 -4.66 -5.97
N GLY A 42 13.70 -3.48 -6.46
CA GLY A 42 14.52 -2.65 -7.36
C GLY A 42 14.41 -3.03 -8.84
N MET A 43 13.52 -3.95 -9.22
CA MET A 43 13.22 -4.17 -10.64
C MET A 43 12.35 -3.04 -11.16
N VAL A 44 12.81 -2.43 -12.25
CA VAL A 44 12.09 -1.42 -13.04
C VAL A 44 11.54 -2.13 -14.27
N GLY A 45 10.24 -2.04 -14.48
CA GLY A 45 9.57 -2.72 -15.59
C GLY A 45 8.24 -2.05 -15.92
N ARG A 46 7.56 -2.60 -16.92
CA ARG A 46 6.29 -2.08 -17.40
C ARG A 46 5.24 -3.17 -17.26
N ILE A 47 4.11 -2.88 -16.65
CA ILE A 47 3.07 -3.88 -16.42
C ILE A 47 2.60 -4.47 -17.75
N ASP A 48 2.87 -5.76 -17.98
CA ASP A 48 2.38 -6.49 -19.15
C ASP A 48 1.07 -7.22 -18.86
N ALA A 49 0.88 -7.74 -17.65
CA ALA A 49 -0.41 -8.34 -17.27
C ALA A 49 -0.69 -8.15 -15.79
N MET A 50 -1.96 -7.99 -15.45
CA MET A 50 -2.43 -7.96 -14.06
C MET A 50 -3.55 -8.97 -13.89
N ASP A 51 -3.41 -9.82 -12.88
CA ASP A 51 -4.41 -10.72 -12.35
C ASP A 51 -4.71 -10.33 -10.89
N GLU A 52 -5.75 -10.88 -10.28
CA GLU A 52 -6.22 -10.45 -8.94
C GLU A 52 -5.15 -10.60 -7.85
N SER A 53 -4.23 -11.54 -8.02
CA SER A 53 -3.16 -11.84 -7.05
C SER A 53 -1.75 -11.64 -7.60
N PHE A 54 -1.58 -11.48 -8.91
CA PHE A 54 -0.26 -11.49 -9.55
C PHE A 54 -0.15 -10.39 -10.61
N ILE A 55 1.00 -9.70 -10.62
CA ILE A 55 1.34 -8.71 -11.64
C ILE A 55 2.56 -9.23 -12.40
N SER A 56 2.44 -9.31 -13.73
CA SER A 56 3.54 -9.59 -14.65
C SER A 56 4.13 -8.27 -15.14
N LEU A 57 5.45 -8.15 -14.97
CA LEU A 57 6.27 -6.96 -15.18
C LEU A 57 7.16 -7.10 -16.42
#